data_AF-A0A367LWZ6-F1
#
_entry.id   AF-A0A367LWZ6-F1
#
_cell.length_a   1.000
_cell.length_b   1.000
_cell.length_c   1.000
_cell.angle_alpha   90.00
_cell.angle_beta   90.00
_cell.angle_gamma   90.00
#
_symmetry.space_group_name_H-M   'P 1'
#
loop_
_entity.id
_entity.type
_entity.pdbx_description
1 polymer ?
#
loop_
_entity_poly.entity_id
_entity_poly.type
_entity_poly.pdbx_seq_one_letter_code
_entity_poly.pdbx_strand_id
1 'polypeptide(L)'
;NLRQGEQLRPADRLRTPMGALPTLVDAAGRRFSQSLAIIDYLDAVQPEPRLIPLDPLHRAQALELALLVACDIHPLNNVRVLKYLTQVLGIDAEARQRWYAHWVAEGLAAAEPLLNRPRRARGRDGAAAGRGG
;
A
#
# COMPACT_ATOMS: atom_id res chain seq x y z
N ASN A 1 13.91 13.65 3.44
CA ASN A 1 13.20 14.08 2.21
C ASN A 1 13.48 13.11 1.06
N LEU A 2 12.45 12.40 0.55
CA LEU A 2 12.58 11.35 -0.48
C LEU A 2 13.15 11.84 -1.82
N ARG A 3 12.81 13.07 -2.21
CA ARG A 3 13.27 13.68 -3.48
C ARG A 3 14.74 14.06 -3.40
N GLN A 4 15.20 14.49 -2.22
CA GLN A 4 16.60 14.83 -1.95
C GLN A 4 17.50 13.60 -1.76
N GLY A 5 16.94 12.38 -1.77
CA GLY A 5 17.72 11.15 -1.69
C GLY A 5 18.33 10.87 -0.32
N GLU A 6 17.87 11.55 0.73
CA GLU A 6 18.39 11.40 2.09
C GLU A 6 18.31 9.95 2.60
N GLN A 7 17.31 9.17 2.18
CA GLN A 7 17.17 7.75 2.50
C GLN A 7 18.33 6.88 1.99
N LEU A 8 19.09 7.36 1.02
CA LEU A 8 20.24 6.65 0.46
C LEU A 8 21.52 6.88 1.26
N ARG A 9 21.51 7.78 2.27
CA ARG A 9 22.65 8.01 3.15
C ARG A 9 22.98 6.73 3.94
N PRO A 10 24.26 6.46 4.28
CA PRO A 10 24.65 5.25 5.01
C PRO A 10 23.86 5.04 6.30
N ALA A 11 23.61 6.11 7.06
CA ALA A 11 22.84 6.07 8.30
C ALA A 11 21.37 5.64 8.12
N ASP A 12 20.79 5.88 6.94
CA ASP A 12 19.40 5.54 6.61
C ASP A 12 19.30 4.17 5.90
N ARG A 13 20.32 3.78 5.12
CA ARG A 13 20.46 2.40 4.59
C ARG A 13 20.65 1.37 5.71
N LEU A 14 21.27 1.75 6.82
CA LEU A 14 21.34 0.92 8.03
C LEU A 14 19.95 0.70 8.68
N ARG A 15 18.92 1.48 8.29
CA ARG A 15 17.54 1.35 8.82
C ARG A 15 16.65 0.46 7.97
N THR A 16 16.94 0.29 6.70
CA THR A 16 16.18 -0.52 5.75
C THR A 16 17.16 -1.14 4.76
N PRO A 17 17.32 -2.47 4.72
CA PRO A 17 18.22 -3.14 3.78
C PRO A 17 17.99 -2.74 2.31
N MET A 18 16.76 -2.30 1.99
CA MET A 18 16.38 -1.85 0.65
C MET A 18 16.65 -0.35 0.38
N GLY A 19 17.09 0.42 1.38
CA GLY A 19 17.25 1.88 1.25
C GLY A 19 15.94 2.62 0.95
N ALA A 20 14.79 2.01 1.27
CA ALA A 20 13.46 2.51 0.97
C ALA A 20 12.69 2.81 2.26
N LEU A 21 12.18 4.03 2.36
CA LEU A 21 11.24 4.42 3.42
C LEU A 21 9.81 4.00 3.03
N PRO A 22 8.93 3.73 4.01
CA PRO A 22 9.12 3.88 5.45
C PRO A 22 9.84 2.70 6.14
N THR A 23 10.45 2.98 7.29
CA THR A 23 10.87 1.99 8.30
C THR A 23 10.16 2.31 9.61
N LEU A 24 9.34 1.38 10.12
CA LEU A 24 8.80 1.47 11.49
C LEU A 24 9.85 0.93 12.46
N VAL A 25 10.05 1.65 13.58
CA VAL A 25 10.83 1.16 14.73
C VAL A 25 9.90 1.12 15.93
N ASP A 26 9.75 -0.04 16.56
CA ASP A 26 8.88 -0.19 17.73
C ASP A 26 9.60 0.09 19.05
N ALA A 27 8.86 -0.02 20.18
CA ALA A 27 9.40 0.25 21.51
C ALA A 27 10.54 -0.70 21.92
N ALA A 28 10.62 -1.90 21.33
CA ALA A 28 11.70 -2.86 21.56
C ALA A 28 12.88 -2.65 20.59
N GLY A 29 12.84 -1.63 19.74
CA GLY A 29 13.87 -1.33 18.75
C GLY A 29 13.84 -2.23 17.52
N ARG A 30 12.82 -3.08 17.35
CA ARG A 30 12.65 -3.92 16.16
C ARG A 30 12.28 -3.05 14.97
N ARG A 31 12.76 -3.43 13.78
CA ARG A 31 12.62 -2.64 12.55
C ARG A 31 11.78 -3.39 11.52
N PHE A 32 10.75 -2.73 11.01
CA PHE A 32 9.89 -3.26 9.96
C PHE A 32 9.97 -2.34 8.75
N SER A 33 10.03 -2.94 7.57
CA SER A 33 9.93 -2.26 6.27
C SER A 33 8.78 -2.87 5.48
N GLN A 34 8.45 -2.31 4.31
CA GLN A 34 7.23 -2.58 3.55
C GLN A 34 5.98 -2.02 4.22
N SER A 35 5.32 -1.06 3.57
CA SER A 35 4.18 -0.34 4.12
C SER A 35 3.01 -1.26 4.48
N LEU A 36 2.65 -2.22 3.61
CA LEU A 36 1.53 -3.13 3.89
C LEU A 36 1.84 -4.12 5.02
N ALA A 37 3.09 -4.56 5.17
CA ALA A 37 3.49 -5.40 6.31
C ALA A 37 3.48 -4.60 7.63
N ILE A 38 3.89 -3.33 7.59
CA ILE A 38 3.78 -2.41 8.72
C ILE A 38 2.31 -2.22 9.11
N ILE A 39 1.41 -2.01 8.15
CA ILE A 39 -0.03 -1.84 8.41
C ILE A 39 -0.62 -3.10 9.06
N ASP A 40 -0.31 -4.28 8.53
CA ASP A 40 -0.76 -5.56 9.12
C ASP A 40 -0.22 -5.77 10.54
N TYR A 41 1.05 -5.44 10.79
CA TYR A 41 1.64 -5.48 12.12
C TYR A 41 0.94 -4.51 13.10
N LEU A 42 0.62 -3.29 12.66
CA LEU A 42 -0.08 -2.32 13.50
C LEU A 42 -1.48 -2.80 13.88
N ASP A 43 -2.21 -3.47 12.97
CA ASP A 43 -3.51 -4.08 13.26
C ASP A 43 -3.40 -5.25 14.27
N ALA A 44 -2.26 -5.94 14.31
CA ALA A 44 -2.00 -6.98 15.31
C ALA A 44 -1.63 -6.38 16.69
N VAL A 45 -0.86 -5.29 16.71
CA VAL A 45 -0.41 -4.62 17.94
C VAL A 45 -1.51 -3.76 18.57
N GLN A 46 -2.30 -3.08 17.76
CA GLN A 46 -3.42 -2.24 18.19
C GLN A 46 -4.67 -2.60 17.37
N PRO A 47 -5.47 -3.58 17.84
CA PRO A 47 -6.59 -4.10 17.07
C PRO A 47 -7.75 -3.13 16.83
N GLU A 48 -7.85 -2.02 17.58
CA GLU A 48 -8.93 -1.05 17.39
C GLU A 48 -8.38 0.39 17.35
N PRO A 49 -8.80 1.21 16.36
CA PRO A 49 -9.66 0.85 15.23
C PRO A 49 -8.94 0.01 14.16
N ARG A 50 -9.61 -0.99 13.59
CA ARG A 50 -9.02 -1.83 12.51
C ARG A 50 -8.80 -1.08 11.20
N LEU A 51 -7.63 -1.29 10.61
CA LEU A 51 -7.30 -0.84 9.26
C LEU A 51 -7.69 -1.88 8.20
N ILE A 52 -7.52 -3.17 8.52
CA ILE A 52 -7.84 -4.31 7.65
C ILE A 52 -9.10 -5.01 8.19
N PRO A 53 -10.16 -5.16 7.37
CA PRO A 53 -11.37 -5.89 7.79
C PRO A 53 -11.08 -7.34 8.20
N LEU A 54 -11.84 -7.86 9.18
CA LEU A 54 -11.78 -9.27 9.58
C LEU A 54 -12.59 -10.21 8.67
N ASP A 55 -13.74 -9.73 8.19
CA ASP A 55 -14.58 -10.52 7.29
C ASP A 55 -13.79 -10.90 6.03
N PRO A 56 -13.67 -12.19 5.68
CA PRO A 56 -12.78 -12.62 4.61
C PRO A 56 -13.05 -11.95 3.26
N LEU A 57 -14.32 -11.73 2.92
CA LEU A 57 -14.70 -11.08 1.67
C LEU A 57 -14.29 -9.61 1.67
N HIS A 58 -14.65 -8.86 2.69
CA HIS A 58 -14.26 -7.45 2.80
C HIS A 58 -12.74 -7.26 2.92
N ARG A 59 -12.05 -8.20 3.59
CA ARG A 59 -10.59 -8.23 3.68
C ARG A 59 -9.96 -8.38 2.30
N ALA A 60 -10.42 -9.36 1.52
CA ALA A 60 -9.92 -9.59 0.17
C ALA A 60 -10.15 -8.38 -0.74
N GLN A 61 -11.33 -7.76 -0.69
CA GLN A 61 -11.63 -6.56 -1.46
C GLN A 61 -10.76 -5.35 -1.06
N ALA A 62 -10.54 -5.14 0.23
CA ALA A 62 -9.67 -4.07 0.71
C ALA A 62 -8.22 -4.30 0.28
N LEU A 63 -7.73 -5.53 0.37
CA LEU A 63 -6.38 -5.89 -0.04
C LEU A 63 -6.19 -5.84 -1.55
N GLU A 64 -7.18 -6.24 -2.35
CA GLU A 64 -7.15 -6.13 -3.82
C GLU A 64 -6.90 -4.68 -4.24
N LEU A 65 -7.65 -3.74 -3.67
CA LEU A 65 -7.47 -2.31 -3.95
C LEU A 65 -6.12 -1.78 -3.42
N ALA A 66 -5.72 -2.19 -2.22
CA ALA A 66 -4.45 -1.75 -1.63
C ALA A 66 -3.24 -2.26 -2.44
N LEU A 67 -3.29 -3.51 -2.90
CA LEU A 67 -2.24 -4.14 -3.71
C LEU A 67 -2.20 -3.57 -5.12
N LEU A 68 -3.33 -3.24 -5.75
CA LEU A 68 -3.35 -2.51 -7.02
C LEU A 68 -2.48 -1.24 -6.93
N VAL A 69 -2.63 -0.45 -5.87
CA VAL A 69 -1.81 0.74 -5.67
C VAL A 69 -0.36 0.37 -5.31
N ALA A 70 -0.16 -0.53 -4.35
CA ALA A 70 1.15 -0.83 -3.78
C ALA A 70 2.07 -1.65 -4.69
N CYS A 71 1.52 -2.45 -5.59
CA CYS A 71 2.24 -3.35 -6.48
C CYS A 71 2.26 -2.85 -7.92
N ASP A 72 1.14 -2.30 -8.42
CA ASP A 72 1.00 -2.06 -9.86
C ASP A 72 1.18 -0.59 -10.24
N ILE A 73 0.93 0.35 -9.33
CA ILE A 73 1.11 1.80 -9.58
C ILE A 73 2.39 2.33 -8.93
N HIS A 74 2.48 2.23 -7.61
CA HIS A 74 3.51 2.90 -6.83
C HIS A 74 4.95 2.46 -7.19
N PRO A 75 5.25 1.16 -7.39
CA PRO A 75 6.62 0.72 -7.65
C PRO A 75 7.19 1.26 -8.97
N LEU A 76 6.37 1.35 -10.03
CA LEU A 76 6.75 1.89 -11.34
C LEU A 76 7.04 3.40 -11.31
N ASN A 77 6.41 4.08 -10.36
CA ASN A 77 6.52 5.53 -10.16
C ASN A 77 7.41 5.92 -8.97
N ASN A 78 8.13 4.95 -8.39
CA ASN A 78 9.05 5.19 -7.31
C ASN A 78 10.25 6.03 -7.76
N VAL A 79 10.75 6.92 -6.90
CA VAL A 79 11.91 7.79 -7.19
C VAL A 79 13.12 7.00 -7.70
N ARG A 80 13.36 5.77 -7.22
CA ARG A 80 14.48 4.94 -7.71
C ARG A 80 14.32 4.55 -9.19
N VAL A 81 13.10 4.23 -9.61
CA VAL A 81 12.77 3.87 -10.99
C VAL A 81 12.85 5.12 -11.87
N LEU A 82 12.24 6.23 -11.42
CA LEU A 82 12.29 7.50 -12.15
C LEU A 82 13.72 8.02 -12.32
N LYS A 83 14.60 7.84 -11.32
CA LYS A 83 16.03 8.16 -11.44
C LYS A 83 16.73 7.27 -12.46
N TYR A 84 16.43 5.96 -12.48
CA TYR A 84 16.99 5.04 -13.47
C TYR A 84 16.59 5.45 -14.91
N LEU A 85 15.30 5.75 -15.13
CA LEU A 85 14.82 6.23 -16.44
C LEU A 85 15.60 7.45 -16.93
N THR A 86 15.83 8.44 -16.06
CA THR A 86 16.53 9.67 -16.46
C THR A 86 18.05 9.51 -16.54
N GLN A 87 18.67 8.88 -15.54
CA GLN A 87 20.13 8.89 -15.37
C GLN A 87 20.81 7.76 -16.15
N VAL A 88 20.12 6.64 -16.38
CA VAL A 88 20.68 5.47 -17.06
C VAL A 88 20.15 5.35 -18.48
N LEU A 89 18.83 5.54 -18.67
CA LEU A 89 18.20 5.40 -19.98
C LEU A 89 18.10 6.73 -20.74
N GLY A 90 18.48 7.86 -20.14
CA GLY A 90 18.49 9.17 -20.79
C GLY A 90 17.09 9.69 -21.16
N ILE A 91 16.02 9.18 -20.52
CA ILE A 91 14.65 9.62 -20.77
C ILE A 91 14.48 11.05 -20.29
N ASP A 92 13.97 11.92 -21.17
CA ASP A 92 13.73 13.33 -20.83
C ASP A 92 12.57 13.51 -19.82
N ALA A 93 12.43 14.74 -19.33
CA ALA A 93 11.43 15.06 -18.31
C ALA A 93 9.99 14.89 -18.81
N GLU A 94 9.72 15.12 -20.10
CA GLU A 94 8.39 15.05 -20.69
C GLU A 94 7.96 13.59 -20.87
N ALA A 95 8.84 12.75 -21.40
CA ALA A 95 8.65 11.32 -21.51
C ALA A 95 8.49 10.66 -20.13
N ARG A 96 9.28 11.08 -19.13
CA ARG A 96 9.10 10.63 -17.74
C ARG A 96 7.75 11.05 -17.16
N GLN A 97 7.25 12.24 -17.50
CA GLN A 97 5.93 12.69 -17.07
C GLN A 97 4.82 11.85 -17.72
N ARG A 98 4.95 11.52 -19.01
CA ARG A 98 4.03 10.61 -19.71
C ARG A 98 4.03 9.21 -19.11
N TRP A 99 5.21 8.66 -18.76
CA TRP A 99 5.34 7.40 -18.02
C TRP A 99 4.54 7.43 -16.71
N TYR A 100 4.74 8.48 -15.91
CA TYR A 100 4.06 8.62 -14.63
C TYR A 100 2.54 8.68 -14.81
N ALA A 101 2.07 9.54 -15.72
CA ALA A 101 0.66 9.72 -16.01
C ALA A 101 0.01 8.44 -16.54
N HIS A 102 0.70 7.68 -17.39
CA HIS A 102 0.20 6.42 -17.94
C HIS A 102 -0.10 5.40 -16.83
N TRP A 103 0.88 5.08 -15.97
CA TRP A 103 0.68 4.08 -14.92
C TRP A 103 -0.31 4.52 -13.83
N VAL A 104 -0.41 5.82 -13.57
CA VAL A 104 -1.48 6.35 -12.71
C VAL A 104 -2.85 6.19 -13.37
N ALA A 105 -2.99 6.54 -14.65
CA ALA A 105 -4.26 6.45 -15.36
C ALA A 105 -4.75 5.01 -15.46
N GLU A 106 -3.89 4.06 -15.87
CA GLU A 106 -4.22 2.63 -15.94
C GLU A 106 -4.68 2.09 -14.57
N GLY A 107 -3.91 2.38 -13.52
CA GLY A 107 -4.24 1.90 -12.18
C GLY A 107 -5.51 2.51 -11.60
N LEU A 108 -5.75 3.82 -11.82
CA LEU A 108 -6.98 4.47 -11.36
C LEU A 108 -8.21 4.00 -12.16
N ALA A 109 -8.06 3.76 -13.46
CA ALA A 109 -9.13 3.18 -14.28
C ALA A 109 -9.51 1.77 -13.78
N ALA A 110 -8.53 0.97 -13.34
CA ALA A 110 -8.79 -0.32 -12.71
C ALA A 110 -9.36 -0.22 -11.29
N ALA A 111 -9.01 0.82 -10.53
CA ALA A 111 -9.52 1.04 -9.17
C ALA A 111 -11.00 1.44 -9.13
N GLU A 112 -11.46 2.23 -10.11
CA GLU A 112 -12.82 2.74 -10.20
C GLU A 112 -13.91 1.64 -10.11
N PRO A 113 -13.89 0.56 -10.91
CA PRO A 113 -14.88 -0.51 -10.79
C PRO A 113 -14.79 -1.27 -9.46
N LEU A 114 -13.60 -1.38 -8.85
CA LEU A 114 -13.42 -2.03 -7.54
C LEU A 114 -14.10 -1.23 -6.43
N LEU A 115 -13.98 0.10 -6.48
CA LEU A 115 -14.61 1.04 -5.54
C LEU A 115 -16.13 1.06 -5.68
N ASN A 116 -16.64 0.92 -6.90
CA ASN A 116 -18.07 0.94 -7.20
C ASN A 116 -18.76 -0.43 -7.00
N ARG A 117 -18.05 -1.45 -6.51
CA ARG A 117 -18.67 -2.73 -6.17
C ARG A 117 -19.71 -2.52 -5.06
N PRO A 118 -20.93 -3.06 -5.20
CA PRO A 118 -21.93 -2.94 -4.16
C PRO A 118 -21.41 -3.60 -2.88
N ARG A 119 -21.33 -2.81 -1.81
CA ARG A 119 -21.14 -3.35 -0.46
C ARG A 119 -22.37 -4.20 -0.15
N ARG A 120 -22.24 -5.52 -0.26
CA ARG A 120 -23.31 -6.40 0.23
C ARG A 120 -23.45 -6.13 1.72
N ALA A 121 -24.63 -5.66 2.11
CA ALA A 121 -24.93 -5.38 3.51
C ALA A 121 -24.60 -6.64 4.33
N ARG A 122 -23.88 -6.42 5.44
CA ARG A 122 -23.60 -7.45 6.44
C ARG A 122 -24.94 -8.12 6.77
N GLY A 123 -25.07 -9.42 6.48
CA GLY A 123 -26.28 -10.17 6.76
C GLY A 123 -26.69 -9.91 8.20
N ARG A 124 -27.85 -9.26 8.38
CA ARG A 124 -28.62 -9.39 9.61
C ARG A 124 -29.18 -10.81 9.59
N ASP A 125 -28.40 -11.79 10.03
CA ASP A 125 -28.92 -13.11 10.38
C ASP A 125 -28.15 -13.65 11.58
N GLY A 126 -28.79 -13.54 12.73
CA GLY A 126 -28.28 -13.94 14.03
C GLY A 126 -29.06 -13.36 15.21
N ALA A 127 -30.26 -12.81 14.99
CA ALA A 127 -31.18 -12.41 16.04
C ALA A 127 -32.61 -12.83 15.67
N ALA A 128 -32.89 -14.14 15.75
CA ALA A 128 -34.21 -14.71 16.00
C ALA A 128 -34.14 -16.25 16.09
N ALA A 129 -33.46 -16.79 17.11
CA ALA A 129 -33.88 -18.09 17.64
C ALA A 129 -34.95 -17.81 18.71
N GLY A 130 -36.16 -17.53 18.22
CA GLY A 130 -37.34 -17.48 19.04
C GLY A 130 -38.07 -18.82 19.00
N ARG A 131 -38.38 -19.32 20.21
CA ARG A 131 -39.55 -20.12 20.60
C ARG A 131 -39.42 -21.65 20.58
N GLY A 132 -39.68 -22.23 21.74
CA GLY A 132 -40.68 -23.30 21.88
C GLY A 132 -40.23 -24.49 22.73
N GLY A 133 -40.76 -24.59 23.95
CA GLY A 133 -40.69 -25.79 24.80
C GLY A 133 -40.32 -25.47 26.24
#